data_AF-A0AA88KNZ8-F1
#
_entry.id   AF-A0AA88KNZ8-F1
#
_cell.length_a   1.000
_cell.length_b   1.000
_cell.length_c   1.000
_cell.angle_alpha   90.00
_cell.angle_beta   90.00
_cell.angle_gamma   90.00
#
_symmetry.space_group_name_H-M   'P 1'
#
loop_
_entity.id
_entity.type
_entity.pdbx_description
1 polymer ?
#
loop_
_entity_poly.entity_id
_entity_poly.type
_entity_poly.pdbx_seq_one_letter_code
_entity_poly.pdbx_strand_id
1 'polypeptide(L)'
;MSDALLKLLKGETLTFYDIESIDPMLFQNLSKLQTMSNKVHEINNSKDLSKQEKENALTMIYFGDDGKTKLEDLCLSFTVIGTDIELVDKGSEKEVTLHNLDEYLRLLTNYMIHDGVVQQVEHIKKGFNVVMGEKSIEKLKVFNIKELSDIFVGSDEEWTEQLLIEATKCDHGYTHNSRVVKYLFKVLLQMTPSEKRDFLRFITGAPRLPCGGILSLRPKLTIVLKKAEGGKSADMYLPSVMTCTNYLKLPEYSSESILKEQLYKAIQEGQNAFHLS
;
A
#
# COMPACT_ATOMS: atom_id res chain seq x y z
N MET A 1 -0.42 -4.08 2.29
CA MET A 1 -1.03 -3.99 3.64
C MET A 1 -1.17 -2.51 3.96
N SER A 2 -2.25 -2.05 4.59
CA SER A 2 -2.41 -0.62 4.91
C SER A 2 -1.61 -0.24 6.15
N ASP A 3 -1.14 1.00 6.21
CA ASP A 3 -0.43 1.56 7.35
C ASP A 3 -1.27 1.50 8.63
N ALA A 4 -2.59 1.74 8.50
CA ALA A 4 -3.54 1.64 9.61
C ALA A 4 -3.53 0.24 10.26
N LEU A 5 -3.50 -0.83 9.47
CA LEU A 5 -3.43 -2.19 10.02
C LEU A 5 -2.08 -2.42 10.74
N LEU A 6 -0.97 -1.92 10.17
CA LEU A 6 0.34 -2.04 10.79
C LEU A 6 0.40 -1.32 12.14
N LYS A 7 -0.19 -0.12 12.24
CA LYS A 7 -0.34 0.62 13.50
C LYS A 7 -1.13 -0.19 14.54
N LEU A 8 -2.29 -0.75 14.14
CA LEU A 8 -3.10 -1.58 15.03
C LEU A 8 -2.38 -2.85 15.52
N LEU A 9 -1.58 -3.49 14.65
CA LEU A 9 -0.76 -4.65 15.02
C LEU A 9 0.31 -4.30 16.05
N LYS A 10 0.91 -3.10 15.95
CA LYS A 10 1.85 -2.57 16.95
C LYS A 10 1.18 -2.15 18.26
N GLY A 11 -0.14 -2.01 18.26
CA GLY A 11 -0.89 -1.45 19.39
C GLY A 11 -0.85 0.08 19.45
N GLU A 12 -0.60 0.73 18.31
CA GLU A 12 -0.77 2.18 18.18
C GLU A 12 -2.26 2.50 18.00
N THR A 13 -2.68 3.65 18.51
CA THR A 13 -4.04 4.17 18.33
C THR A 13 -4.15 4.85 16.98
N LEU A 14 -5.17 4.48 16.21
CA LEU A 14 -5.53 5.20 15.01
C LEU A 14 -6.21 6.54 15.35
N THR A 15 -6.09 7.47 14.42
CA THR A 15 -6.67 8.80 14.48
C THR A 15 -7.71 8.97 13.37
N PHE A 16 -8.51 10.04 13.45
CA PHE A 16 -9.44 10.41 12.39
C PHE A 16 -8.78 10.49 11.01
N TYR A 17 -7.55 10.99 10.94
CA TYR A 17 -6.79 11.13 9.69
C TYR A 17 -6.38 9.80 9.07
N ASP A 18 -6.28 8.72 9.87
CA ASP A 18 -5.97 7.39 9.33
C ASP A 18 -7.09 6.87 8.41
N ILE A 19 -8.32 7.36 8.58
CA ILE A 19 -9.45 7.04 7.69
C ILE A 19 -9.17 7.46 6.26
N GLU A 20 -8.44 8.56 6.02
CA GLU A 20 -8.09 9.02 4.66
C GLU A 20 -7.36 7.93 3.86
N SER A 21 -6.46 7.18 4.51
CA SER A 21 -5.72 6.09 3.88
C SER A 21 -6.54 4.82 3.66
N ILE A 22 -7.66 4.66 4.38
CA ILE A 22 -8.53 3.48 4.35
C ILE A 22 -9.67 3.70 3.36
N ASP A 23 -10.38 4.82 3.50
CA ASP A 23 -11.49 5.25 2.67
C ASP A 23 -11.46 6.78 2.49
N PRO A 24 -10.82 7.27 1.41
CA PRO A 24 -10.72 8.70 1.13
C PRO A 24 -12.08 9.39 0.95
N MET A 25 -13.07 8.68 0.38
CA MET A 25 -14.39 9.25 0.12
C MET A 25 -15.15 9.45 1.43
N LEU A 26 -15.12 8.45 2.31
CA LEU A 26 -15.69 8.55 3.64
C LEU A 26 -15.00 9.64 4.45
N PHE A 27 -13.66 9.69 4.44
CA PHE A 27 -12.89 10.74 5.12
C PHE A 27 -13.30 12.15 4.68
N GLN A 28 -13.49 12.38 3.39
CA GLN A 28 -13.98 13.67 2.87
C GLN A 28 -15.36 14.03 3.43
N ASN A 29 -16.29 13.07 3.48
CA ASN A 29 -17.63 13.31 3.99
C ASN A 29 -17.64 13.57 5.51
N LEU A 30 -16.86 12.80 6.28
CA LEU A 30 -16.72 13.02 7.71
C LEU A 30 -16.00 14.33 8.02
N SER A 31 -15.04 14.75 7.18
CA SER A 31 -14.34 16.03 7.36
C SER A 31 -15.28 17.22 7.23
N LYS A 32 -16.32 17.13 6.38
CA LYS A 32 -17.38 18.14 6.29
C LYS A 32 -18.18 18.21 7.60
N LEU A 33 -18.57 17.07 8.17
CA LEU A 33 -19.25 17.02 9.47
C LEU A 33 -18.35 17.55 10.60
N GLN A 34 -17.06 17.20 10.60
CA GLN A 34 -16.09 17.70 11.57
C GLN A 34 -15.96 19.23 11.48
N THR A 35 -15.97 19.78 10.27
CA THR A 35 -15.94 21.24 10.04
C THR A 35 -17.18 21.91 10.63
N MET A 36 -18.36 21.32 10.48
CA MET A 36 -19.58 21.81 11.13
C MET A 36 -19.45 21.76 12.66
N SER A 37 -18.99 20.63 13.22
CA SER A 37 -18.78 20.48 14.67
C SER A 37 -17.83 21.56 15.23
N ASN A 38 -16.72 21.82 14.53
CA ASN A 38 -15.76 22.85 14.92
C ASN A 38 -16.39 24.25 14.90
N LYS A 39 -17.16 24.60 13.86
CA LYS A 39 -17.89 25.89 13.80
C LYS A 39 -18.89 26.03 14.94
N VAL A 40 -19.63 24.96 15.28
CA VAL A 40 -20.55 24.95 16.43
C VAL A 40 -19.79 25.25 17.72
N HIS A 41 -18.64 24.59 17.92
CA HIS A 41 -17.79 24.81 19.09
C HIS A 41 -17.26 26.25 19.18
N GLU A 42 -16.78 26.80 18.07
CA GLU A 42 -16.30 28.19 17.98
C GLU A 42 -17.41 29.21 18.30
N ILE A 43 -18.59 29.05 17.72
CA ILE A 43 -19.74 29.94 17.97
C ILE A 43 -20.17 29.87 19.44
N ASN A 44 -20.27 28.66 19.99
CA ASN A 44 -20.70 28.46 21.37
C ASN A 44 -19.69 29.05 22.38
N ASN A 45 -18.39 28.95 22.10
CA ASN A 45 -17.33 29.45 22.98
C ASN A 45 -16.94 30.91 22.74
N SER A 46 -17.44 31.55 21.68
CA SER A 46 -17.19 32.98 21.43
C SER A 46 -17.73 33.83 22.58
N LYS A 47 -16.90 34.75 23.08
CA LYS A 47 -17.27 35.72 24.12
C LYS A 47 -17.87 37.01 23.55
N ASP A 48 -17.67 37.24 22.25
CA ASP A 48 -18.07 38.47 21.57
C ASP A 48 -19.51 38.43 21.05
N LEU A 49 -20.09 37.21 20.99
CA LEU A 49 -21.47 37.01 20.53
C LEU A 49 -22.42 36.92 21.71
N SER A 50 -23.50 37.70 21.64
CA SER A 50 -24.68 37.53 22.49
C SER A 50 -25.36 36.19 22.23
N LYS A 51 -26.25 35.76 23.14
CA LYS A 51 -27.01 34.51 22.99
C LYS A 51 -27.81 34.47 21.68
N GLN A 52 -28.45 35.58 21.31
CA GLN A 52 -29.25 35.68 20.09
C GLN A 52 -28.36 35.59 18.82
N GLU A 53 -27.18 36.21 18.85
CA GLU A 53 -26.23 36.15 17.73
C GLU A 53 -25.67 34.73 17.54
N LYS A 54 -25.44 33.99 18.64
CA LYS A 54 -25.05 32.58 18.57
C LYS A 54 -26.13 31.73 17.93
N GLU A 55 -27.38 31.87 18.35
CA GLU A 55 -28.51 31.13 17.76
C GLU A 55 -28.64 31.43 16.26
N ASN A 56 -28.53 32.70 15.86
CA ASN A 56 -28.55 33.08 14.45
C ASN A 56 -27.36 32.48 13.67
N ALA A 57 -26.15 32.50 14.23
CA ALA A 57 -24.98 31.93 13.59
C ALA A 57 -25.08 30.40 13.41
N LEU A 58 -25.64 29.68 14.39
CA LEU A 58 -25.87 28.23 14.31
C LEU A 58 -26.82 27.85 13.17
N THR A 59 -27.84 28.67 12.89
CA THR A 59 -28.78 28.41 11.77
C THR A 59 -28.15 28.56 10.38
N MET A 60 -26.98 29.21 10.30
CA MET A 60 -26.22 29.43 9.07
C MET A 60 -25.09 28.39 8.87
N ILE A 61 -25.07 27.31 9.64
CA ILE A 61 -24.13 26.21 9.46
C ILE A 61 -24.71 25.21 8.45
N TYR A 62 -23.99 25.00 7.35
CA TYR A 62 -24.34 24.09 6.27
C TYR A 62 -23.33 22.95 6.15
N PHE A 63 -23.79 21.82 5.62
CA PHE A 63 -22.98 20.67 5.28
C PHE A 63 -22.28 20.89 3.93
N GLY A 64 -20.94 20.88 3.93
CA GLY A 64 -20.15 21.19 2.75
C GLY A 64 -20.17 22.68 2.37
N ASP A 65 -19.95 22.96 1.09
CA ASP A 65 -19.71 24.32 0.58
C ASP A 65 -20.88 24.88 -0.26
N ASP A 66 -22.01 24.16 -0.32
CA ASP A 66 -23.15 24.53 -1.17
C ASP A 66 -24.02 25.65 -0.58
N GLY A 67 -23.87 25.94 0.72
CA GLY A 67 -24.64 26.94 1.46
C GLY A 67 -26.14 26.62 1.56
N LYS A 68 -26.53 25.35 1.37
CA LYS A 68 -27.94 24.94 1.28
C LYS A 68 -28.26 23.73 2.15
N THR A 69 -27.40 22.72 2.16
CA THR A 69 -27.69 21.45 2.84
C THR A 69 -27.49 21.62 4.35
N LYS A 70 -28.52 21.33 5.15
CA LYS A 70 -28.42 21.33 6.63
C LYS A 70 -28.06 19.95 7.17
N LEU A 71 -27.67 19.87 8.44
CA LEU A 71 -27.41 18.59 9.11
C LEU A 71 -28.66 17.70 9.14
N GLU A 72 -29.82 18.29 9.42
CA GLU A 72 -31.13 17.62 9.49
C GLU A 72 -31.49 16.94 8.16
N ASP A 73 -31.11 17.53 7.02
CA ASP A 73 -31.37 16.96 5.69
C ASP A 73 -30.61 15.64 5.43
N LEU A 74 -29.58 15.35 6.24
CA LEU A 74 -28.82 14.10 6.14
C LEU A 74 -29.51 12.93 6.86
N CYS A 75 -30.54 13.20 7.67
CA CYS A 75 -31.32 12.19 8.42
C CYS A 75 -30.43 11.20 9.21
N LEU A 76 -29.37 11.71 9.84
CA LEU A 76 -28.43 10.88 10.59
C LEU A 76 -28.99 10.54 11.97
N SER A 77 -28.76 9.30 12.39
CA SER A 77 -29.01 8.81 13.75
C SER A 77 -27.69 8.31 14.35
N PHE A 78 -27.68 7.94 15.64
CA PHE A 78 -26.50 7.38 16.31
C PHE A 78 -26.25 5.91 15.89
N THR A 79 -26.16 5.67 14.59
CA THR A 79 -25.80 4.40 13.96
C THR A 79 -24.56 4.57 13.08
N VAL A 80 -23.89 3.47 12.77
CA VAL A 80 -22.78 3.48 11.80
C VAL A 80 -23.36 3.70 10.40
N ILE A 81 -22.84 4.71 9.70
CA ILE A 81 -23.34 5.15 8.38
C ILE A 81 -23.49 3.95 7.43
N GLY A 82 -24.70 3.77 6.91
CA GLY A 82 -25.02 2.71 5.95
C GLY A 82 -25.27 1.32 6.56
N THR A 83 -25.43 1.24 7.88
CA THR A 83 -25.69 -0.03 8.59
C THR A 83 -26.71 0.16 9.73
N ASP A 84 -27.18 -0.95 10.30
CA ASP A 84 -28.08 -0.97 11.46
C ASP A 84 -27.34 -1.06 12.81
N ILE A 85 -26.02 -0.82 12.81
CA ILE A 85 -25.21 -0.94 14.03
C ILE A 85 -25.34 0.33 14.85
N GLU A 86 -25.92 0.21 16.04
CA GLU A 86 -26.10 1.34 16.95
C GLU A 86 -24.80 1.68 17.71
N LEU A 87 -24.46 2.97 17.77
CA LEU A 87 -23.29 3.50 18.49
C LEU A 87 -23.57 3.72 19.99
N VAL A 88 -24.85 3.86 20.35
CA VAL A 88 -25.36 3.99 21.72
C VAL A 88 -26.63 3.16 21.84
N ASP A 89 -27.08 2.88 23.07
CA ASP A 89 -28.37 2.21 23.29
C ASP A 89 -29.51 3.01 22.65
N LYS A 90 -30.32 2.35 21.81
CA LYS A 90 -31.37 2.96 20.99
C LYS A 90 -30.86 4.07 20.07
N GLY A 91 -29.68 3.87 19.52
CA GLY A 91 -29.01 4.85 18.66
C GLY A 91 -29.82 5.19 17.40
N SER A 92 -30.59 4.24 16.87
CA SER A 92 -31.48 4.46 15.72
C SER A 92 -32.63 5.45 16.01
N GLU A 93 -33.06 5.57 17.27
CA GLU A 93 -34.08 6.52 17.72
C GLU A 93 -33.50 7.90 18.08
N LYS A 94 -32.18 8.01 18.23
CA LYS A 94 -31.47 9.25 18.60
C LYS A 94 -30.99 9.98 17.36
N GLU A 95 -31.65 11.07 17.00
CA GLU A 95 -31.28 11.93 15.88
C GLU A 95 -29.97 12.71 16.15
N VAL A 96 -29.15 12.85 15.11
CA VAL A 96 -27.93 13.67 15.14
C VAL A 96 -28.28 15.13 14.87
N THR A 97 -27.92 15.99 15.81
CA THR A 97 -28.17 17.43 15.81
C THR A 97 -26.85 18.18 16.01
N LEU A 98 -26.83 19.49 15.75
CA LEU A 98 -25.62 20.30 15.97
C LEU A 98 -25.08 20.22 17.41
N HIS A 99 -25.96 19.98 18.39
CA HIS A 99 -25.56 19.85 19.79
C HIS A 99 -24.83 18.54 20.10
N ASN A 100 -25.20 17.44 19.45
CA ASN A 100 -24.67 16.10 19.74
C ASN A 100 -23.75 15.56 18.61
N LEU A 101 -23.49 16.37 17.58
CA LEU A 101 -22.66 16.03 16.42
C LEU A 101 -21.24 15.62 16.83
N ASP A 102 -20.63 16.30 17.80
CA ASP A 102 -19.29 15.97 18.28
C ASP A 102 -19.24 14.58 18.92
N GLU A 103 -20.25 14.26 19.74
CA GLU A 103 -20.39 12.93 20.35
C GLU A 103 -20.55 11.85 19.27
N TYR A 104 -21.43 12.08 18.30
CA TYR A 104 -21.65 11.18 17.18
C TYR A 104 -20.36 10.93 16.39
N LEU A 105 -19.63 11.98 16.00
CA LEU A 105 -18.38 11.85 15.24
C LEU A 105 -17.30 11.09 16.00
N ARG A 106 -17.17 11.34 17.31
CA ARG A 106 -16.22 10.63 18.16
C ARG A 106 -16.54 9.13 18.25
N LEU A 107 -17.81 8.79 18.49
CA LEU A 107 -18.25 7.39 18.59
C LEU A 107 -18.14 6.67 17.24
N LEU A 108 -18.59 7.30 16.16
CA LEU A 108 -18.49 6.76 14.81
C LEU A 108 -17.04 6.50 14.43
N THR A 109 -16.16 7.48 14.65
CA THR A 109 -14.71 7.36 14.38
C THR A 109 -14.11 6.20 15.17
N ASN A 110 -14.37 6.10 16.47
CA ASN A 110 -13.87 5.01 17.31
C ASN A 110 -14.37 3.64 16.83
N TYR A 111 -15.63 3.54 16.44
CA TYR A 111 -16.16 2.30 15.91
C TYR A 111 -15.46 1.87 14.62
N MET A 112 -15.30 2.79 13.66
CA MET A 112 -14.70 2.47 12.36
C MET A 112 -13.24 2.04 12.44
N ILE A 113 -12.45 2.64 13.33
CA ILE A 113 -11.00 2.41 13.38
C ILE A 113 -10.55 1.51 14.54
N HIS A 114 -11.42 1.22 15.50
CA HIS A 114 -11.10 0.41 16.67
C HIS A 114 -12.17 -0.64 16.98
N ASP A 115 -13.34 -0.25 17.49
CA ASP A 115 -14.29 -1.22 18.08
C ASP A 115 -14.83 -2.23 17.07
N GLY A 116 -15.09 -1.78 15.83
CA GLY A 116 -15.61 -2.63 14.75
C GLY A 116 -14.59 -3.66 14.23
N VAL A 117 -13.30 -3.50 14.54
CA VAL A 117 -12.21 -4.32 14.01
C VAL A 117 -11.33 -4.98 15.08
N VAL A 118 -11.48 -4.61 16.36
CA VAL A 118 -10.58 -5.03 17.44
C VAL A 118 -10.51 -6.56 17.56
N GLN A 119 -11.63 -7.26 17.40
CA GLN A 119 -11.65 -8.72 17.50
C GLN A 119 -10.84 -9.36 16.38
N GLN A 120 -10.99 -8.88 15.14
CA GLN A 120 -10.31 -9.37 13.95
C GLN A 120 -8.80 -9.12 14.07
N VAL A 121 -8.42 -7.93 14.52
CA VAL A 121 -7.02 -7.56 14.80
C VAL A 121 -6.40 -8.47 15.86
N GLU A 122 -7.11 -8.77 16.95
CA GLU A 122 -6.62 -9.68 17.99
C GLU A 122 -6.45 -11.12 17.48
N HIS A 123 -7.33 -11.60 16.59
CA HIS A 123 -7.15 -12.91 15.96
C HIS A 123 -5.94 -12.94 15.01
N ILE A 124 -5.69 -11.85 14.26
CA ILE A 124 -4.46 -11.73 13.44
C ILE A 124 -3.21 -11.77 14.32
N LYS A 125 -3.19 -11.01 15.42
CA LYS A 125 -2.06 -11.01 16.37
C LYS A 125 -1.81 -12.40 16.96
N LYS A 126 -2.87 -13.11 17.36
CA LYS A 126 -2.79 -14.50 17.86
C LYS A 126 -2.20 -15.44 16.81
N GLY A 127 -2.75 -15.43 15.58
CA GLY A 127 -2.26 -16.26 14.49
C GLY A 127 -0.80 -15.99 14.15
N PHE A 128 -0.39 -14.72 14.14
CA PHE A 128 1.00 -14.33 13.91
C PHE A 128 1.94 -14.90 14.98
N ASN A 129 1.59 -14.80 16.26
CA ASN A 129 2.38 -15.35 17.36
C ASN A 129 2.46 -16.89 17.32
N VAL A 130 1.44 -17.59 16.81
CA VAL A 130 1.48 -19.05 16.65
C VAL A 130 2.54 -19.46 15.61
N VAL A 131 2.61 -18.74 14.48
CA VAL A 131 3.52 -19.09 13.37
C VAL A 131 4.95 -18.59 13.63
N MET A 132 5.09 -17.36 14.10
CA MET A 132 6.39 -16.68 14.23
C MET A 132 7.02 -16.85 15.61
N GLY A 133 6.37 -17.59 16.52
CA GLY A 133 6.79 -17.79 17.91
C GLY A 133 6.18 -16.77 18.88
N GLU A 134 6.20 -17.15 20.16
CA GLU A 134 5.58 -16.37 21.23
C GLU A 134 6.16 -14.94 21.30
N LYS A 135 5.26 -13.97 21.52
CA LYS A 135 5.58 -12.53 21.62
C LYS A 135 6.21 -11.92 20.35
N SER A 136 6.10 -12.56 19.18
CA SER A 136 6.64 -11.99 17.94
C SER A 136 5.95 -10.69 17.52
N ILE A 137 4.67 -10.50 17.81
CA ILE A 137 3.98 -9.20 17.67
C ILE A 137 4.65 -8.09 18.50
N GLU A 138 5.10 -8.39 19.72
CA GLU A 138 5.78 -7.40 20.57
C GLU A 138 7.10 -6.95 19.97
N LYS A 139 7.80 -7.85 19.27
CA LYS A 139 9.04 -7.54 18.55
C LYS A 139 8.79 -6.60 17.37
N LEU A 140 7.60 -6.58 16.78
CA LEU A 140 7.26 -5.63 15.71
C LEU A 140 7.23 -4.17 16.18
N LYS A 141 7.15 -3.94 17.49
CA LYS A 141 7.14 -2.58 18.05
C LYS A 141 8.43 -1.81 17.77
N VAL A 142 9.56 -2.49 17.54
CA VAL A 142 10.87 -1.85 17.29
C VAL A 142 10.98 -1.20 15.91
N PHE A 143 10.18 -1.65 14.93
CA PHE A 143 10.23 -1.16 13.55
C PHE A 143 9.28 0.01 13.35
N ASN A 144 9.61 0.99 12.52
CA ASN A 144 8.60 1.97 12.10
C ASN A 144 7.62 1.38 11.07
N ILE A 145 6.54 2.10 10.74
CA ILE A 145 5.50 1.62 9.81
C ILE A 145 6.07 1.31 8.42
N LYS A 146 6.99 2.14 7.93
CA LYS A 146 7.64 1.92 6.63
C LYS A 146 8.45 0.63 6.65
N GLU A 147 9.26 0.40 7.68
CA GLU A 147 10.05 -0.83 7.84
C GLU A 147 9.16 -2.08 7.91
N LEU A 148 8.04 -2.02 8.65
CA LEU A 148 7.08 -3.13 8.66
C LEU A 148 6.45 -3.37 7.30
N SER A 149 6.11 -2.30 6.57
CA SER A 149 5.62 -2.40 5.20
C SER A 149 6.65 -3.05 4.28
N ASP A 150 7.92 -2.66 4.40
CA ASP A 150 9.03 -3.25 3.64
C ASP A 150 9.25 -4.73 4.02
N ILE A 151 9.04 -5.11 5.29
CA ILE A 151 9.16 -6.50 5.76
C ILE A 151 8.00 -7.37 5.23
N PHE A 152 6.77 -6.89 5.33
CA PHE A 152 5.58 -7.69 4.99
C PHE A 152 5.25 -7.68 3.50
N VAL A 153 5.45 -6.54 2.86
CA VAL A 153 5.04 -6.31 1.48
C VAL A 153 6.26 -6.34 0.55
N GLY A 154 7.45 -5.97 1.02
CA GLY A 154 8.65 -5.83 0.19
C GLY A 154 8.84 -4.39 -0.29
N SER A 155 10.09 -4.04 -0.61
CA SER A 155 10.47 -2.65 -0.93
C SER A 155 10.26 -2.30 -2.40
N ASP A 156 9.64 -1.16 -2.67
CA ASP A 156 9.67 -0.51 -3.99
C ASP A 156 10.97 0.34 -4.07
N GLU A 157 12.02 -0.24 -4.63
CA GLU A 157 13.35 0.36 -4.70
C GLU A 157 13.60 1.02 -6.06
N GLU A 158 14.12 2.25 -6.03
CA GLU A 158 14.63 2.88 -7.24
C GLU A 158 16.01 2.35 -7.60
N TRP A 159 16.16 1.93 -8.85
CA TRP A 159 17.40 1.31 -9.31
C TRP A 159 18.31 2.34 -9.95
N THR A 160 19.61 2.20 -9.69
CA THR A 160 20.68 2.90 -10.39
C THR A 160 21.59 1.87 -11.05
N GLU A 161 22.34 2.28 -12.08
CA GLU A 161 23.30 1.37 -12.73
C GLU A 161 24.31 0.81 -11.71
N GLN A 162 24.80 1.65 -10.79
CA GLN A 162 25.72 1.25 -9.74
C GLN A 162 25.10 0.18 -8.81
N LEU A 163 23.84 0.37 -8.42
CA LEU A 163 23.12 -0.60 -7.59
C LEU A 163 22.94 -1.94 -8.32
N LEU A 164 22.57 -1.90 -9.60
CA LEU A 164 22.42 -3.12 -10.41
C LEU A 164 23.76 -3.85 -10.58
N ILE A 165 24.87 -3.13 -10.75
CA ILE A 165 26.21 -3.74 -10.79
C ILE A 165 26.51 -4.46 -9.47
N GLU A 166 26.27 -3.81 -8.33
CA GLU A 166 26.55 -4.39 -7.02
C GLU A 166 25.64 -5.57 -6.67
N ALA A 167 24.38 -5.51 -7.12
CA ALA A 167 23.36 -6.53 -6.86
C ALA A 167 23.48 -7.76 -7.75
N THR A 168 24.19 -7.66 -8.87
CA THR A 168 24.31 -8.73 -9.85
C THR A 168 25.70 -9.33 -9.91
N LYS A 169 25.75 -10.63 -10.21
CA LYS A 169 26.98 -11.33 -10.59
C LYS A 169 26.90 -11.66 -12.07
N CYS A 170 27.97 -11.40 -12.83
CA CYS A 170 28.09 -11.92 -14.19
C CYS A 170 28.96 -13.18 -14.18
N ASP A 171 28.58 -14.21 -14.94
CA ASP A 171 29.33 -15.46 -15.03
C ASP A 171 29.20 -16.11 -16.43
N HIS A 172 29.95 -17.18 -16.66
CA HIS A 172 29.87 -18.06 -17.83
C HIS A 172 29.77 -17.34 -19.18
N GLY A 173 30.65 -16.37 -19.44
CA GLY A 173 30.75 -15.67 -20.71
C GLY A 173 30.30 -14.22 -20.69
N TYR A 174 29.78 -13.73 -19.55
CA TYR A 174 29.52 -12.31 -19.35
C TYR A 174 30.33 -11.69 -18.21
N THR A 175 30.53 -10.38 -18.33
CA THR A 175 31.03 -9.47 -17.30
C THR A 175 30.11 -8.26 -17.26
N HIS A 176 30.17 -7.43 -16.21
CA HIS A 176 29.42 -6.16 -16.19
C HIS A 176 29.82 -5.20 -17.32
N ASN A 177 30.99 -5.41 -17.94
CA ASN A 177 31.42 -4.64 -19.11
C ASN A 177 30.86 -5.16 -20.45
N SER A 178 30.26 -6.35 -20.47
CA SER A 178 29.66 -6.93 -21.68
C SER A 178 28.53 -6.04 -22.20
N ARG A 179 28.53 -5.82 -23.52
CA ARG A 179 27.56 -4.94 -24.21
C ARG A 179 26.10 -5.29 -23.86
N VAL A 180 25.79 -6.59 -23.86
CA VAL A 180 24.44 -7.10 -23.60
C VAL A 180 24.01 -6.90 -22.14
N VAL A 181 24.93 -6.96 -21.18
CA VAL A 181 24.65 -6.67 -19.78
C VAL A 181 24.34 -5.18 -19.59
N LYS A 182 25.08 -4.29 -20.27
CA LYS A 182 24.78 -2.85 -20.28
C LYS A 182 23.41 -2.54 -20.91
N TYR A 183 23.04 -3.25 -21.97
CA TYR A 183 21.69 -3.15 -22.55
C TYR A 183 20.61 -3.58 -21.57
N LEU A 184 20.82 -4.70 -20.85
CA LEU A 184 19.89 -5.15 -19.83
C LEU A 184 19.68 -4.06 -18.76
N PHE A 185 20.75 -3.49 -18.21
CA PHE A 185 20.62 -2.46 -17.17
C PHE A 185 19.90 -1.22 -17.68
N LYS A 186 20.19 -0.74 -18.90
CA LYS A 186 19.43 0.36 -19.51
C LYS A 186 17.94 0.06 -19.60
N VAL A 187 17.57 -1.14 -20.04
CA VAL A 187 16.16 -1.55 -20.14
C VAL A 187 15.52 -1.61 -18.75
N LEU A 188 16.19 -2.18 -17.74
CA LEU A 188 15.67 -2.25 -16.37
C LEU A 188 15.48 -0.86 -15.72
N LEU A 189 16.38 0.09 -16.01
CA LEU A 189 16.28 1.46 -15.51
C LEU A 189 15.14 2.27 -16.17
N GLN A 190 14.69 1.86 -17.36
CA GLN A 190 13.58 2.48 -18.08
C GLN A 190 12.21 1.86 -17.75
N MET A 191 12.17 0.76 -16.99
CA MET A 191 10.91 0.10 -16.61
C MET A 191 10.11 0.95 -15.62
N THR A 192 8.81 1.03 -15.86
CA THR A 192 7.82 1.53 -14.90
C THR A 192 7.75 0.64 -13.66
N PRO A 193 7.18 1.11 -12.54
CA PRO A 193 7.00 0.29 -11.35
C PRO A 193 6.23 -1.02 -11.61
N SER A 194 5.26 -1.03 -12.54
CA SER A 194 4.55 -2.26 -12.90
C SER A 194 5.45 -3.25 -13.64
N GLU A 195 6.23 -2.78 -14.61
CA GLU A 195 7.13 -3.64 -15.38
C GLU A 195 8.29 -4.17 -14.52
N LYS A 196 8.81 -3.38 -13.57
CA LYS A 196 9.78 -3.86 -12.57
C LYS A 196 9.21 -5.01 -11.74
N ARG A 197 7.95 -4.91 -11.30
CA ARG A 197 7.27 -6.00 -10.56
C ARG A 197 7.12 -7.27 -11.40
N ASP A 198 6.80 -7.12 -12.67
CA ASP A 198 6.68 -8.24 -13.60
C ASP A 198 8.03 -8.90 -13.88
N PHE A 199 9.08 -8.11 -14.05
CA PHE A 199 10.45 -8.61 -14.15
C PHE A 199 10.88 -9.33 -12.88
N LEU A 200 10.65 -8.75 -11.69
CA LEU A 200 10.95 -9.39 -10.41
C LEU A 200 10.24 -10.73 -10.25
N ARG A 201 8.95 -10.80 -10.63
CA ARG A 201 8.21 -12.07 -10.62
C ARG A 201 8.82 -13.07 -11.59
N PHE A 202 9.22 -12.63 -12.78
CA PHE A 202 9.91 -13.47 -13.74
C PHE A 202 11.24 -14.02 -13.19
N ILE A 203 12.09 -13.20 -12.58
CA ILE A 203 13.41 -13.63 -12.14
C ILE A 203 13.45 -14.31 -10.76
N THR A 204 12.55 -13.96 -9.84
CA THR A 204 12.56 -14.43 -8.45
C THR A 204 11.32 -15.25 -8.06
N GLY A 205 10.27 -15.24 -8.87
CA GLY A 205 8.95 -15.77 -8.51
C GLY A 205 8.11 -14.83 -7.63
N ALA A 206 8.71 -13.79 -7.04
CA ALA A 206 8.02 -12.80 -6.21
C ALA A 206 7.92 -11.45 -6.92
N PRO A 207 6.78 -10.74 -6.86
CA PRO A 207 6.61 -9.46 -7.54
C PRO A 207 7.34 -8.29 -6.86
N ARG A 208 7.98 -8.51 -5.70
CA ARG A 208 8.62 -7.47 -4.88
C ARG A 208 9.91 -8.00 -4.27
N LEU A 209 10.82 -7.07 -3.99
CA LEU A 209 12.12 -7.36 -3.39
C LEU A 209 11.98 -7.65 -1.88
N PRO A 210 12.88 -8.46 -1.30
CA PRO A 210 12.95 -8.62 0.14
C PRO A 210 13.30 -7.29 0.83
N CYS A 211 13.11 -7.23 2.15
CA CYS A 211 13.57 -6.12 2.96
C CYS A 211 15.07 -5.88 2.70
N GLY A 212 15.45 -4.62 2.43
CA GLY A 212 16.81 -4.24 2.04
C GLY A 212 17.09 -4.31 0.53
N GLY A 213 16.05 -4.38 -0.31
CA GLY A 213 16.15 -4.16 -1.75
C GLY A 213 16.85 -5.28 -2.53
N ILE A 214 17.29 -4.95 -3.74
CA ILE A 214 17.85 -5.92 -4.68
C ILE A 214 19.19 -6.50 -4.20
N LEU A 215 19.94 -5.77 -3.37
CA LEU A 215 21.17 -6.24 -2.72
C LEU A 215 20.91 -7.38 -1.72
N SER A 216 19.69 -7.46 -1.20
CA SER A 216 19.28 -8.45 -0.22
C SER A 216 18.76 -9.75 -0.84
N LEU A 217 18.75 -9.86 -2.18
CA LEU A 217 18.47 -11.12 -2.85
C LEU A 217 19.50 -12.19 -2.45
N ARG A 218 18.98 -13.35 -2.03
CA ARG A 218 19.77 -14.52 -1.65
C ARG A 218 19.21 -15.74 -2.39
N PRO A 219 19.96 -16.30 -3.36
CA PRO A 219 21.27 -15.86 -3.89
C PRO A 219 21.19 -14.53 -4.70
N LYS A 220 22.35 -13.87 -4.94
CA LYS A 220 22.42 -12.69 -5.82
C LYS A 220 21.99 -13.04 -7.25
N LEU A 221 21.39 -12.07 -7.96
CA LEU A 221 20.98 -12.24 -9.35
C LEU A 221 22.22 -12.52 -10.23
N THR A 222 22.29 -13.70 -10.83
CA THR A 222 23.42 -14.10 -11.68
C THR A 222 23.02 -14.02 -13.16
N ILE A 223 23.78 -13.29 -13.97
CA ILE A 223 23.54 -13.09 -15.39
C ILE A 223 24.60 -13.86 -16.19
N VAL A 224 24.16 -14.71 -17.10
CA VAL A 224 25.08 -15.54 -17.89
C VAL A 224 24.70 -15.61 -19.36
N LEU A 225 25.69 -15.96 -20.18
CA LEU A 225 25.49 -16.15 -21.61
C LEU A 225 24.67 -17.41 -21.88
N LYS A 226 23.53 -17.23 -22.56
CA LYS A 226 22.80 -18.31 -23.22
C LYS A 226 23.36 -18.45 -24.63
N LYS A 227 24.16 -19.49 -24.87
CA LYS A 227 24.69 -19.78 -26.20
C LYS A 227 23.54 -20.14 -27.14
N ALA A 228 23.55 -19.58 -28.35
CA ALA A 228 22.66 -20.01 -29.41
C ALA A 228 23.08 -21.40 -29.90
N GLU A 229 22.11 -22.26 -30.19
CA GLU A 229 22.34 -23.62 -30.68
C GLU A 229 21.94 -23.73 -32.17
N GLY A 230 22.52 -24.67 -32.91
CA GLY A 230 22.07 -24.98 -34.28
C GLY A 230 22.29 -23.88 -35.33
N GLY A 231 23.30 -23.00 -35.16
CA GLY A 231 23.70 -22.00 -36.16
C GLY A 231 22.71 -20.84 -36.35
N LYS A 232 21.73 -20.71 -35.46
CA LYS A 232 20.72 -19.65 -35.47
C LYS A 232 21.23 -18.39 -34.75
N SER A 233 20.74 -17.22 -35.17
CA SER A 233 21.04 -15.95 -34.47
C SER A 233 20.56 -16.00 -33.01
N ALA A 234 21.38 -15.45 -32.10
CA ALA A 234 21.03 -15.27 -30.69
C ALA A 234 19.74 -14.44 -30.52
N ASP A 235 19.47 -13.53 -31.47
CA ASP A 235 18.29 -12.65 -31.47
C ASP A 235 16.95 -13.41 -31.50
N MET A 236 16.94 -14.66 -32.00
CA MET A 236 15.72 -15.47 -32.07
C MET A 236 15.40 -16.22 -30.77
N TYR A 237 16.33 -16.25 -29.80
CA TYR A 237 16.13 -16.96 -28.54
C TYR A 237 15.53 -16.04 -27.49
N LEU A 238 14.61 -16.56 -26.68
CA LEU A 238 14.13 -15.89 -25.47
C LEU A 238 15.13 -16.06 -24.33
N PRO A 239 15.27 -15.07 -23.43
CA PRO A 239 15.96 -15.30 -22.17
C PRO A 239 15.20 -16.33 -21.35
N SER A 240 15.90 -16.98 -20.43
CA SER A 240 15.31 -17.98 -19.54
C SER A 240 15.86 -17.83 -18.14
N VAL A 241 15.03 -18.15 -17.15
CA VAL A 241 15.33 -17.93 -15.74
C VAL A 241 15.32 -19.25 -14.98
N MET A 242 16.14 -19.33 -13.93
CA MET A 242 16.00 -20.32 -12.87
C MET A 242 15.70 -19.54 -11.60
N THR A 243 14.42 -19.46 -11.25
CA THR A 243 13.92 -18.60 -10.15
C THR A 243 14.51 -19.01 -8.81
N CYS A 244 14.62 -20.32 -8.53
CA CYS A 244 15.20 -20.85 -7.29
C CYS A 244 16.64 -20.38 -7.02
N THR A 245 17.38 -19.99 -8.06
CA THR A 245 18.78 -19.55 -7.96
C THR A 245 18.99 -18.12 -8.41
N ASN A 246 17.92 -17.34 -8.63
CA ASN A 246 17.95 -15.99 -9.18
C ASN A 246 18.93 -15.90 -10.37
N TYR A 247 18.73 -16.75 -11.38
CA TYR A 247 19.71 -16.94 -12.45
C TYR A 247 19.12 -16.67 -13.83
N LEU A 248 19.61 -15.64 -14.51
CA LEU A 248 19.16 -15.18 -15.81
C LEU A 248 20.13 -15.63 -16.91
N LYS A 249 19.66 -16.51 -17.79
CA LYS A 249 20.38 -16.91 -19.01
C LYS A 249 19.94 -16.00 -20.15
N LEU A 250 20.85 -15.15 -20.61
CA LEU A 250 20.59 -14.08 -21.57
C LEU A 250 21.35 -14.35 -22.88
N PRO A 251 20.67 -14.44 -24.04
CA PRO A 251 21.34 -14.54 -25.33
C PRO A 251 22.17 -13.30 -25.67
N GLU A 252 23.20 -13.46 -26.51
CA GLU A 252 24.05 -12.35 -26.95
C GLU A 252 23.37 -11.48 -28.02
N TYR A 253 22.37 -10.71 -27.60
CA TYR A 253 21.57 -9.88 -28.49
C TYR A 253 22.40 -8.84 -29.25
N SER A 254 22.05 -8.63 -30.51
CA SER A 254 22.75 -7.71 -31.41
C SER A 254 22.49 -6.23 -31.08
N SER A 255 21.34 -5.91 -30.48
CA SER A 255 20.93 -4.55 -30.11
C SER A 255 20.11 -4.47 -28.81
N GLU A 256 20.04 -3.28 -28.23
CA GLU A 256 19.21 -2.96 -27.06
C GLU A 256 17.72 -3.16 -27.34
N SER A 257 17.25 -2.80 -28.53
CA SER A 257 15.85 -2.96 -28.93
C SER A 257 15.41 -4.43 -28.95
N ILE A 258 16.27 -5.31 -29.48
CA ILE A 258 15.99 -6.75 -29.54
C ILE A 258 15.99 -7.34 -28.12
N LEU A 259 16.96 -6.95 -27.28
CA LEU A 259 16.95 -7.38 -25.88
C LEU A 259 15.65 -6.98 -25.20
N LYS A 260 15.20 -5.72 -25.38
CA LYS A 260 13.96 -5.24 -24.80
C LYS A 260 12.78 -6.07 -25.27
N GLU A 261 12.59 -6.23 -26.58
CA GLU A 261 11.49 -7.02 -27.15
C GLU A 261 11.47 -8.46 -26.61
N GLN A 262 12.61 -9.16 -26.68
CA GLN A 262 12.72 -10.55 -26.26
C GLN A 262 12.56 -10.72 -24.74
N LEU A 263 13.05 -9.77 -23.93
CA LEU A 263 12.88 -9.79 -22.48
C LEU A 263 11.42 -9.60 -22.10
N TYR A 264 10.74 -8.61 -22.66
CA TYR A 264 9.32 -8.36 -22.39
C TYR A 264 8.46 -9.54 -22.81
N LYS A 265 8.74 -10.11 -23.98
CA LYS A 265 8.06 -11.31 -24.46
C LYS A 265 8.23 -12.49 -23.49
N ALA A 266 9.44 -12.75 -23.01
CA ALA A 266 9.70 -13.82 -22.04
C ALA A 266 9.02 -13.58 -20.69
N ILE A 267 8.98 -12.32 -20.22
CA ILE A 267 8.25 -11.96 -18.99
C ILE A 267 6.76 -12.26 -19.16
N GLN A 268 6.15 -11.82 -20.26
CA GLN A 268 4.72 -12.01 -20.52
C GLN A 268 4.35 -13.50 -20.67
N GLU A 269 5.14 -14.27 -21.43
CA GLU A 269 4.90 -15.70 -21.61
C GLU A 269 5.17 -16.51 -20.33
N GLY A 270 6.16 -16.07 -19.52
CA GLY A 270 6.54 -16.74 -18.27
C GLY A 270 5.57 -16.54 -17.11
N GLN A 271 4.73 -15.50 -17.14
CA GLN A 271 3.78 -15.21 -16.05
C GLN A 271 2.70 -16.28 -15.87
N ASN A 272 2.31 -16.97 -16.96
CA ASN A 272 1.24 -17.98 -16.93
C ASN A 272 1.76 -19.41 -16.71
N ALA A 273 3.08 -19.61 -16.59
CA ALA A 273 3.71 -20.93 -16.52
C ALA A 273 3.59 -21.61 -15.13
N PHE A 274 3.03 -20.92 -14.12
CA PHE A 274 2.87 -21.46 -12.76
C PHE A 274 1.54 -22.23 -12.54
N HIS A 275 0.75 -22.49 -13.59
CA HIS A 275 -0.53 -23.20 -13.48
C HIS A 275 -0.47 -24.71 -13.76
N LEU A 276 0.72 -25.30 -13.90
CA LEU A 276 0.90 -26.74 -14.13
C LEU A 276 1.89 -27.34 -13.13
N SER A 277 1.47 -27.38 -11.86
CA SER A 277 1.98 -28.29 -10.84
C SER A 277 0.85 -28.69 -9.91
#